data_AF-A0A843F415-F1
#
_entry.id   AF-A0A843F415-F1
#
_cell.length_a   1.000
_cell.length_b   1.000
_cell.length_c   1.000
_cell.angle_alpha   90.00
_cell.angle_beta   90.00
_cell.angle_gamma   90.00
#
_symmetry.space_group_name_H-M   'P 1'
#
loop_
_entity.id
_entity.type
_entity.pdbx_description
1 polymer ?
#
loop_
_entity_poly.entity_id
_entity_poly.type
_entity_poly.pdbx_seq_one_letter_code
_entity_poly.pdbx_strand_id
1 'polypeptide(L)' 'MVEITAESKYMDLLNEYPLLKTDLVKKNHKFKFLVTPMGKISLWEADLAEVSEKAEMSVEETVLLFDELINSY' A
#
# COMPACT_ATOMS: atom_id res chain seq x y z
N MET A 1 0.18 -16.04 -7.93
CA MET A 1 0.77 -15.35 -6.78
C MET A 1 1.55 -14.19 -7.34
N VAL A 2 1.06 -12.97 -7.13
CA VAL A 2 1.82 -11.76 -7.43
C VAL A 2 2.86 -11.65 -6.33
N GLU A 3 4.14 -11.60 -6.69
CA GLU A 3 5.21 -11.44 -5.71
C GLU A 3 5.29 -9.96 -5.33
N ILE A 4 4.81 -9.61 -4.14
CA ILE A 4 4.85 -8.25 -3.63
C ILE A 4 6.22 -7.99 -3.01
N THR A 5 6.88 -6.95 -3.49
CA THR A 5 8.23 -6.55 -3.05
C THR A 5 8.25 -5.06 -2.68
N ALA A 6 9.32 -4.63 -2.00
CA ALA A 6 9.51 -3.22 -1.64
C ALA A 6 9.46 -2.25 -2.85
N GLU A 7 9.92 -2.72 -4.01
CA GLU A 7 9.99 -1.95 -5.27
C GLU A 7 8.67 -1.98 -6.06
N SER A 8 7.68 -2.77 -5.58
CA SER A 8 6.38 -2.86 -6.23
C SER A 8 5.69 -1.50 -6.24
N LYS A 9 5.25 -1.06 -7.42
CA LYS A 9 4.59 0.24 -7.59
C LYS A 9 3.23 0.22 -6.93
N TYR A 10 3.03 1.14 -5.99
CA TYR A 10 1.79 1.24 -5.23
C TYR A 10 0.56 1.42 -6.12
N MET A 11 0.67 2.26 -7.15
CA MET A 11 -0.44 2.51 -8.08
C MET A 11 -0.79 1.30 -8.93
N ASP A 12 0.17 0.46 -9.30
CA ASP A 12 -0.10 -0.77 -10.04
C ASP A 12 -0.93 -1.73 -9.20
N LEU A 13 -0.58 -1.88 -7.92
CA LEU A 13 -1.34 -2.66 -6.96
C LEU A 13 -2.76 -2.11 -6.76
N LEU A 14 -2.93 -0.79 -6.73
CA LEU A 14 -4.27 -0.20 -6.63
C LEU A 14 -5.12 -0.38 -7.90
N ASN A 15 -4.48 -0.33 -9.07
CA ASN A 15 -5.16 -0.51 -10.35
C ASN A 15 -5.65 -1.96 -10.49
N GLU A 16 -4.83 -2.91 -10.05
CA GLU A 16 -5.18 -4.34 -10.05
C GLU A 16 -6.20 -4.69 -8.95
N TYR A 17 -6.07 -4.06 -7.76
CA TYR A 17 -6.91 -4.31 -6.60
C TYR A 17 -7.58 -3.01 -6.11
N PRO A 18 -8.70 -2.57 -6.70
CA PRO A 18 -9.35 -1.29 -6.36
C PRO A 18 -9.80 -1.14 -4.90
N LEU A 19 -10.06 -2.27 -4.22
CA LEU A 19 -10.47 -2.29 -2.80
C LEU A 19 -9.29 -2.24 -1.82
N LEU A 20 -8.07 -2.54 -2.29
CA LEU A 20 -6.85 -2.66 -1.47
C LEU A 20 -6.62 -1.44 -0.58
N LYS A 21 -6.74 -0.25 -1.16
CA LYS A 21 -6.60 1.02 -0.43
C LYS A 21 -7.59 1.16 0.73
N THR A 22 -8.85 0.78 0.51
CA THR A 22 -9.88 0.91 1.54
C THR A 22 -9.65 -0.11 2.65
N ASP A 23 -9.26 -1.33 2.28
CA ASP A 23 -9.06 -2.41 3.25
C ASP A 23 -7.75 -2.25 4.04
N LEU A 24 -6.70 -1.70 3.44
CA LEU A 24 -5.48 -1.27 4.14
C LEU A 24 -5.80 -0.25 5.24
N VAL A 25 -6.63 0.75 4.95
CA VAL A 25 -7.04 1.77 5.94
C VAL A 25 -7.87 1.15 7.07
N LYS A 26 -8.72 0.17 6.77
CA LYS A 26 -9.48 -0.56 7.79
C LYS A 26 -8.58 -1.43 8.67
N LYS A 27 -7.59 -2.11 8.06
CA LYS A 27 -6.67 -3.02 8.74
C LYS A 27 -5.66 -2.26 9.59
N ASN A 28 -5.16 -1.13 9.10
CA ASN A 28 -4.22 -0.28 9.83
C ASN A 28 -4.42 1.21 9.53
N HIS A 29 -4.77 1.96 10.58
CA HIS A 29 -5.02 3.40 10.54
C HIS A 29 -3.84 4.23 10.03
N LYS A 30 -2.61 3.72 10.12
CA LYS A 30 -1.41 4.37 9.57
C LYS A 30 -1.53 4.61 8.08
N PHE A 31 -2.29 3.80 7.34
CA PHE A 31 -2.52 4.00 5.90
C PHE A 31 -3.60 5.03 5.57
N LYS A 32 -4.18 5.74 6.54
CA LYS A 32 -5.23 6.75 6.28
C LYS A 32 -4.77 7.85 5.32
N PHE A 33 -3.46 8.14 5.24
CA PHE A 33 -2.93 9.08 4.24
C PHE A 33 -3.21 8.63 2.80
N LEU A 34 -3.26 7.32 2.53
CA LEU A 34 -3.55 6.76 1.19
C LEU A 34 -4.89 7.26 0.62
N VAL A 35 -5.90 7.47 1.48
CA VAL A 35 -7.24 7.97 1.08
C VAL A 35 -7.36 9.49 1.00
N THR A 36 -6.33 10.22 1.42
CA THR A 36 -6.35 11.68 1.31
C THR A 36 -6.01 12.13 -0.12
N PRO A 37 -6.55 13.27 -0.58
CA PRO A 37 -6.17 13.85 -1.87
C PRO A 37 -4.66 14.10 -1.99
N MET A 38 -4.04 14.57 -0.90
CA MET A 38 -2.60 14.82 -0.83
C MET A 38 -1.78 13.53 -0.94
N GLY A 39 -2.17 12.48 -0.23
CA GLY A 39 -1.50 11.18 -0.33
C GLY A 39 -1.60 10.58 -1.74
N LYS A 40 -2.73 10.75 -2.42
CA LYS A 40 -2.89 10.29 -3.81
C LYS A 40 -1.88 10.96 -4.76
N ILE A 41 -1.65 12.27 -4.61
CA ILE A 41 -0.70 13.00 -5.44
C ILE A 41 0.74 12.63 -5.05
N SER A 42 1.04 12.55 -3.75
CA SER A 42 2.39 12.25 -3.27
C SER A 42 2.85 10.82 -3.56
N LEU A 43 1.93 9.87 -3.76
CA LEU A 43 2.25 8.45 -3.92
C LEU A 43 2.02 7.93 -5.34
N TRP A 44 1.76 8.84 -6.28
CA TRP A 44 1.42 8.46 -7.65
C TRP A 44 2.52 7.66 -8.35
N GLU A 45 3.78 7.92 -8.02
CA GLU A 45 4.96 7.19 -8.50
C GLU A 45 5.63 6.35 -7.40
N ALA A 46 5.02 6.28 -6.22
CA ALA A 46 5.66 5.67 -5.06
C ALA A 46 5.72 4.15 -5.15
N ASP A 47 6.78 3.57 -4.59
CA ASP A 47 6.86 2.14 -4.28
C ASP A 47 6.42 1.83 -2.84
N LEU A 48 6.45 0.54 -2.46
CA LEU A 48 6.06 0.13 -1.11
C LEU A 48 7.05 0.58 -0.03
N ALA A 49 8.32 0.79 -0.37
CA ALA A 49 9.29 1.35 0.55
C ALA A 49 8.92 2.80 0.93
N GLU A 50 8.64 3.64 -0.06
CA GLU A 50 8.19 5.03 0.17
C GLU A 50 6.83 5.08 0.89
N VAL A 51 5.91 4.16 0.58
CA VAL A 51 4.65 4.03 1.33
C VAL A 51 4.91 3.66 2.78
N SER A 52 5.85 2.77 3.07
CA SER A 52 6.21 2.37 4.44
C SER A 52 6.80 3.54 5.24
N GLU A 53 7.64 4.38 4.61
CA GLU A 53 8.18 5.59 5.23
C GLU A 53 7.06 6.56 5.62
N LYS A 54 6.09 6.78 4.72
CA LYS A 54 4.92 7.63 5.01
C LYS A 54 4.00 7.06 6.06
N ALA A 55 3.91 5.74 6.16
CA ALA A 55 3.14 5.04 7.17
C ALA A 55 3.87 4.97 8.52
N GLU A 56 5.14 5.38 8.60
CA GLU A 56 6.01 5.19 9.77
C GLU A 56 6.02 3.71 10.20
N MET A 57 6.25 2.81 9.23
CA MET A 57 6.33 1.36 9.39
C MET A 57 7.59 0.81 8.74
N SER A 58 7.99 -0.41 9.09
CA SER A 58 9.06 -1.06 8.32
C SER A 58 8.55 -1.47 6.93
N VAL A 59 9.49 -1.54 5.99
CA VAL A 59 9.22 -2.01 4.62
C VAL A 59 8.70 -3.45 4.67
N GLU A 60 9.27 -4.33 5.51
CA GLU A 60 8.83 -5.72 5.60
C GLU A 60 7.39 -5.83 6.13
N GLU A 61 7.04 -5.08 7.18
CA GLU A 61 5.67 -5.06 7.72
C GLU A 61 4.67 -4.57 6.67
N THR A 62 5.07 -3.57 5.88
CA THR A 62 4.22 -3.02 4.82
C THR A 62 4.03 -4.01 3.69
N VAL A 63 5.10 -4.64 3.21
CA VAL A 63 5.04 -5.68 2.17
C VAL A 63 4.19 -6.86 2.62
N LEU A 64 4.39 -7.35 3.84
CA LEU A 64 3.58 -8.44 4.41
C LEU A 64 2.10 -8.07 4.50
N LEU A 65 1.77 -6.85 4.92
CA LEU A 65 0.38 -6.40 4.99
C LEU A 65 -0.29 -6.36 3.62
N PHE A 66 0.42 -5.87 2.60
CA PHE A 66 -0.07 -5.84 1.23
C PHE A 66 -0.23 -7.26 0.66
N ASP A 67 0.77 -8.12 0.87
CA ASP A 67 0.75 -9.52 0.42
C ASP A 67 -0.39 -10.31 1.07
N GLU A 68 -0.59 -10.19 2.38
CA GLU A 68 -1.71 -10.83 3.08
C GLU A 68 -3.08 -10.37 2.56
N LEU A 69 -3.22 -9.06 2.27
CA LEU A 69 -4.46 -8.50 1.75
C LEU A 69 -4.73 -8.96 0.33
N ILE A 70 -3.72 -8.92 -0.53
CA ILE A 70 -3.84 -9.32 -1.94
C ILE A 70 -4.12 -10.82 -2.06
N ASN A 71 -3.45 -11.66 -1.26
CA ASN A 71 -3.72 -13.10 -1.22
C ASN A 71 -5.06 -13.46 -0.56
N SER A 72 -5.77 -12.49 0.05
CA SER A 72 -7.11 -12.69 0.61
C SER A 72 -8.25 -12.39 -0.37
N TYR A 73 -7.93 -11.81 -1.54
CA TYR A 73 -8.87 -11.57 -2.64
C TYR A 73 -9.03 -12.80 -3.53
#